data_AF-A0A942S2C9-F1
#
_entry.id   AF-A0A942S2C9-F1
#
_cell.length_a   1.000
_cell.length_b   1.000
_cell.length_c   1.000
_cell.angle_alpha   90.00
_cell.angle_beta   90.00
_cell.angle_gamma   90.00
#
_symmetry.space_group_name_H-M   'P 1'
#
loop_
_entity.id
_entity.type
_entity.pdbx_description
1 polymer ?
#
loop_
_entity_poly.entity_id
_entity_poly.type
_entity_poly.pdbx_seq_one_letter_code
_entity_poly.pdbx_strand_id
1 'polypeptide(L)' 'MIFDQIAEAALQNESLRKAAEVNSQDKFQLVFSQVLESLFIERMELNEELFTDYMGKPELQDLISKWLGSQVYERFSGK' A
#
# COMPACT_ATOMS: atom_id res chain seq x y z
N MET A 1 -10.61 -9.63 2.56
CA MET A 1 -10.58 -9.11 1.17
C MET A 1 -9.13 -9.04 0.68
N ILE A 2 -8.87 -8.87 -0.62
CA ILE A 2 -7.48 -8.78 -1.15
C ILE A 2 -6.71 -7.61 -0.53
N PHE A 3 -7.38 -6.48 -0.27
CA PHE A 3 -6.79 -5.31 0.39
C PHE A 3 -6.28 -5.60 1.81
N ASP A 4 -6.94 -6.48 2.56
CA ASP A 4 -6.47 -6.88 3.90
C ASP A 4 -5.15 -7.65 3.78
N GLN A 5 -5.02 -8.54 2.79
CA GLN A 5 -3.80 -9.29 2.55
C GLN A 5 -2.64 -8.38 2.11
N ILE A 6 -2.94 -7.36 1.30
CA ILE A 6 -1.97 -6.35 0.88
C ILE A 6 -1.53 -5.51 2.08
N ALA A 7 -2.48 -5.08 2.93
CA ALA A 7 -2.16 -4.34 4.16
C ALA A 7 -1.28 -5.18 5.10
N GLU A 8 -1.61 -6.45 5.33
CA GLU A 8 -0.78 -7.36 6.14
C GLU A 8 0.63 -7.50 5.56
N ALA A 9 0.76 -7.71 4.25
CA ALA A 9 2.07 -7.79 3.61
C ALA A 9 2.88 -6.48 3.76
N ALA A 10 2.22 -5.33 3.63
CA ALA A 10 2.83 -4.03 3.87
C ALA A 10 3.30 -3.85 5.33
N LEU A 11 2.55 -4.37 6.31
CA LEU A 11 2.94 -4.34 7.74
C LEU A 11 4.16 -5.21 8.06
N GLN A 12 4.42 -6.23 7.26
CA GLN A 12 5.63 -7.06 7.35
C GLN A 12 6.84 -6.42 6.64
N ASN A 13 6.66 -5.33 5.89
CA ASN A 13 7.75 -4.68 5.17
C ASN A 13 8.57 -3.76 6.12
N GLU A 14 9.83 -4.12 6.35
CA GLU A 14 10.72 -3.36 7.24
C GLU A 14 10.99 -1.93 6.76
N SER A 15 11.05 -1.70 5.44
CA SER A 15 11.27 -0.38 4.86
C SER A 15 10.08 0.54 5.15
N LEU A 16 8.85 0.02 5.06
CA LEU A 16 7.64 0.76 5.43
C LEU A 16 7.60 1.04 6.93
N ARG A 17 7.94 0.07 7.78
CA ARG A 17 8.02 0.28 9.23
C ARG A 17 8.97 1.41 9.59
N LYS A 18 10.21 1.35 9.09
CA LYS A 18 11.22 2.39 9.30
C LYS A 18 10.76 3.73 8.74
N ALA A 19 10.13 3.73 7.56
CA ALA A 19 9.60 4.94 6.96
C ALA A 19 8.51 5.57 7.84
N ALA A 20 7.62 4.77 8.43
CA ALA A 20 6.57 5.26 9.32
C ALA A 20 7.11 5.83 10.63
N GLU A 21 8.17 5.24 11.19
CA GLU A 21 8.80 5.68 12.45
C GLU A 21 9.47 7.05 12.33
N VAL A 22 10.06 7.38 11.18
CA VAL A 22 10.88 8.58 11.01
C VAL A 22 10.24 9.68 10.18
N ASN A 23 9.19 9.38 9.41
CA ASN A 23 8.57 10.32 8.48
C ASN A 23 7.14 10.71 8.89
N SER A 24 6.71 11.89 8.42
CA SER A 24 5.30 12.26 8.37
C SER A 24 4.53 11.35 7.41
N GLN A 25 3.21 11.27 7.60
CA GLN A 25 2.30 10.48 6.75
C GLN A 25 2.48 10.78 5.26
N ASP A 26 2.58 12.06 4.85
CA ASP A 26 2.77 12.43 3.45
C ASP A 26 4.05 11.85 2.83
N LYS A 27 5.16 11.86 3.59
CA LYS A 27 6.43 11.30 3.13
C LYS A 27 6.40 9.77 3.13
N PHE A 28 5.76 9.16 4.14
CA PHE A 28 5.51 7.73 4.17
C PHE A 28 4.69 7.29 2.95
N GLN A 29 3.67 8.06 2.58
CA GLN A 29 2.76 7.78 1.46
C GLN A 29 3.52 7.62 0.12
N LEU A 30 4.60 8.38 -0.07
CA LEU A 30 5.46 8.26 -1.26
C LEU A 30 6.16 6.90 -1.31
N VAL A 31 6.72 6.45 -0.19
CA VAL A 31 7.39 5.15 -0.08
C VAL A 31 6.38 4.01 -0.18
N PHE A 32 5.21 4.18 0.47
CA PHE A 32 4.13 3.21 0.43
C PHE A 32 3.65 2.94 -0.99
N SER A 33 3.46 3.98 -1.80
CA SER A 33 2.95 3.82 -3.17
C SER A 33 3.88 2.94 -4.04
N GLN A 34 5.20 3.04 -3.85
CA GLN A 34 6.18 2.21 -4.55
C GLN A 34 6.10 0.74 -4.13
N VAL A 35 5.95 0.48 -2.82
CA VAL A 35 5.82 -0.88 -2.28
C VAL A 35 4.47 -1.48 -2.69
N LEU A 36 3.41 -0.69 -2.67
CA LEU A 36 2.06 -1.13 -3.02
C LEU A 36 2.00 -1.66 -4.45
N GLU A 37 2.65 -0.98 -5.40
CA GLU A 37 2.72 -1.42 -6.79
C GLU A 37 3.37 -2.81 -6.93
N SER A 38 4.46 -3.04 -6.19
CA SER A 38 5.12 -4.36 -6.11
C SER A 38 4.20 -5.42 -5.51
N LEU A 39 3.46 -5.10 -4.44
CA LEU A 39 2.53 -6.01 -3.78
C LEU A 39 1.35 -6.41 -4.68
N PHE A 40 0.91 -5.50 -5.57
CA PHE A 40 -0.11 -5.78 -6.58
C PHE A 40 0.43 -6.70 -7.69
N ILE A 41 1.66 -6.48 -8.16
CA ILE A 41 2.31 -7.35 -9.17
C ILE A 41 2.44 -8.78 -8.65
N GLU A 42 2.88 -8.96 -7.40
CA GLU A 42 2.97 -10.28 -6.74
C GLU A 42 1.62 -11.01 -6.63
N ARG A 43 0.51 -10.26 -6.68
CA ARG A 43 -0.85 -10.76 -6.47
C ARG A 43 -1.71 -10.67 -7.73
N MET A 44 -1.10 -10.42 -8.88
CA MET A 44 -1.78 -10.32 -10.17
C MET A 44 -2.68 -11.53 -10.44
N GLU A 45 -2.15 -12.75 -10.22
CA GLU A 45 -2.90 -14.00 -10.45
C GLU A 45 -4.06 -14.23 -9.46
N LEU A 46 -4.04 -13.58 -8.30
CA LEU A 46 -5.10 -13.73 -7.29
C LEU A 46 -6.30 -12.83 -7.57
N ASN A 47 -6.10 -11.74 -8.31
CA ASN A 47 -7.17 -10.82 -8.70
C ASN A 47 -6.77 -9.99 -9.93
N GLU A 48 -6.90 -10.59 -11.11
CA GLU A 48 -6.54 -9.97 -12.40
C GLU A 48 -7.35 -8.71 -12.71
N GLU A 49 -8.65 -8.70 -12.39
CA GLU A 49 -9.54 -7.56 -12.62
C GLU A 49 -9.07 -6.36 -11.79
N LEU A 50 -8.85 -6.55 -10.48
CA LEU A 50 -8.38 -5.47 -9.62
C LEU A 50 -6.98 -5.00 -10.03
N PHE A 51 -6.08 -5.90 -10.40
CA PHE A 51 -4.76 -5.53 -10.89
C PHE A 51 -4.86 -4.67 -12.16
N THR A 52 -5.64 -5.12 -13.14
CA THR A 52 -5.85 -4.39 -14.41
C THR A 52 -6.43 -3.01 -14.15
N ASP A 53 -7.40 -2.91 -13.25
CA ASP A 53 -8.01 -1.65 -12.87
C ASP A 53 -7.01 -0.73 -12.13
N TYR A 54 -6.25 -1.27 -11.18
CA TYR A 54 -5.23 -0.50 -10.43
C TYR A 54 -4.13 0.03 -11.36
N MET A 55 -3.64 -0.78 -12.29
CA MET A 55 -2.57 -0.39 -13.24
C MET A 55 -3.09 0.49 -14.38
N GLY A 56 -4.36 0.33 -14.78
CA GLY A 56 -4.95 1.02 -15.93
C GLY A 56 -5.60 2.36 -15.60
N LYS A 57 -5.91 2.63 -14.31
CA LYS A 57 -6.64 3.83 -13.87
C LYS A 57 -5.81 4.60 -12.82
N PRO A 58 -5.07 5.65 -13.22
CA PRO A 58 -4.25 6.44 -12.30
C PRO A 58 -5.02 7.03 -11.12
N GLU A 59 -6.29 7.42 -11.32
CA GLU A 59 -7.14 7.95 -10.25
C GLU A 59 -7.47 6.87 -9.20
N LEU A 60 -7.65 5.62 -9.64
CA LEU A 60 -7.87 4.49 -8.76
C LEU A 60 -6.58 4.12 -8.01
N GLN A 61 -5.45 4.17 -8.71
CA GLN A 61 -4.13 3.95 -8.12
C GLN A 61 -3.87 4.92 -6.96
N ASP A 62 -4.08 6.22 -7.19
CA ASP A 62 -3.90 7.26 -6.19
C ASP A 62 -4.88 7.11 -5.01
N LEU A 63 -6.16 6.83 -5.30
CA LEU A 63 -7.19 6.62 -4.28
C LEU A 63 -6.85 5.43 -3.36
N ILE A 64 -6.53 4.27 -3.95
CA ILE A 64 -6.20 3.06 -3.19
C ILE A 64 -4.90 3.26 -2.43
N SER A 65 -3.89 3.88 -3.05
CA SER A 65 -2.61 4.18 -2.40
C SER A 65 -2.83 5.03 -1.15
N LYS A 66 -3.56 6.15 -1.26
CA LYS A 66 -3.82 7.05 -0.13
C LYS A 66 -4.62 6.38 0.99
N TRP A 67 -5.68 5.66 0.63
CA TRP A 67 -6.54 4.99 1.60
C TRP A 67 -5.79 3.88 2.35
N LEU A 68 -5.12 2.99 1.63
CA LEU A 68 -4.41 1.86 2.23
C LEU A 68 -3.15 2.31 2.96
N GLY A 69 -2.45 3.31 2.42
CA GLY A 69 -1.26 3.90 3.04
C GLY A 69 -1.58 4.56 4.37
N SER A 70 -2.69 5.28 4.45
CA SER A 70 -3.14 5.88 5.73
C SER A 70 -3.42 4.79 6.78
N GLN A 71 -4.12 3.71 6.40
CA GLN A 71 -4.39 2.61 7.33
C GLN A 71 -3.11 1.89 7.80
N VAL A 72 -2.17 1.64 6.89
CA VAL A 72 -0.90 0.97 7.24
C VAL A 72 -0.06 1.89 8.14
N TYR A 73 -0.04 3.20 7.86
CA TYR A 73 0.66 4.19 8.68
C TYR A 73 0.09 4.28 10.10
N GLU A 74 -1.24 4.32 10.24
CA GLU A 74 -1.92 4.32 11.54
C GLU A 74 -1.56 3.08 12.37
N ARG A 75 -1.62 1.90 11.74
CA ARG A 75 -1.24 0.63 12.37
C ARG A 75 0.23 0.60 12.83
N PHE A 76 1.17 1.15 12.04
CA PHE A 76 2.55 1.29 12.48
C PHE A 76 2.72 2.28 13.64
N SER A 77 1.93 3.35 13.62
CA SER A 77 2.00 4.42 14.61
C SER A 77 1.30 4.07 15.94
N GLY A 78 0.62 2.92 16.00
CA GLY A 78 -0.15 2.49 17.17
C GLY A 78 -1.30 3.44 17.52
N LYS A 79 -1.80 4.20 16.55
CA LYS A 79 -2.93 5.13 16.71
C LYS A 79 -4.22 4.54 16.18
#